data_AF-A0A9X9PQH8-F1
#
_entry.id   AF-A0A9X9PQH8-F1
#
_cell.length_a   1.000
_cell.length_b   1.000
_cell.length_c   1.000
_cell.angle_alpha   90.00
_cell.angle_beta   90.00
_cell.angle_gamma   90.00
#
_symmetry.space_group_name_H-M   'P 1'
#
loop_
_entity.id
_entity.type
_entity.pdbx_description
1 polymer ?
#
loop_
_entity_poly.entity_id
_entity_poly.type
_entity_poly.pdbx_seq_one_letter_code
_entity_poly.pdbx_strand_id
1 'polypeptide(L)'
;MNRNFSFECPTGNEFTKAELLQKVLFAKQFIRPDKPDKQYPDRFVHFGYDIPGELWYYPMAEGPGPHDFVIFNINNRIVGVNSRVLSRPGDDIILPCKFTYVNW
;
A
#
# COMPACT_ATOMS: atom_id res chain seq x y z
N MET A 1 9.28 -7.71 -15.55
CA MET A 1 8.87 -8.84 -14.70
C MET A 1 7.37 -9.06 -14.87
N ASN A 2 6.95 -10.10 -15.60
CA ASN A 2 5.55 -10.36 -15.96
C ASN A 2 4.83 -11.37 -15.04
N ARG A 3 5.44 -11.79 -13.93
CA ARG A 3 4.78 -12.72 -13.00
C ARG A 3 3.59 -12.04 -12.32
N ASN A 4 2.51 -12.79 -12.14
CA ASN A 4 1.37 -12.38 -11.32
C ASN A 4 1.70 -12.66 -9.85
N PHE A 5 1.16 -11.83 -8.96
CA PHE A 5 1.32 -11.94 -7.52
C PHE A 5 0.05 -11.46 -6.81
N SER A 6 -0.10 -11.84 -5.55
CA SER A 6 -1.10 -11.30 -4.64
C SER A 6 -0.51 -11.03 -3.26
N PHE A 7 -1.25 -10.25 -2.47
CA PHE A 7 -0.98 -9.97 -1.07
C PHE A 7 -2.19 -10.34 -0.22
N GLU A 8 -1.97 -11.12 0.84
CA GLU A 8 -3.00 -11.48 1.82
C GLU A 8 -2.73 -10.74 3.13
N CYS A 9 -3.69 -9.95 3.58
CA CYS A 9 -3.54 -9.05 4.72
C CYS A 9 -4.12 -9.66 6.02
N PRO A 10 -3.59 -9.30 7.21
CA PRO A 10 -4.17 -9.72 8.50
C PRO A 10 -5.65 -9.39 8.70
N THR A 11 -6.18 -8.42 7.94
CA THR A 11 -7.61 -8.08 7.85
C THR A 11 -8.46 -9.15 7.16
N GLY A 12 -7.84 -10.13 6.51
CA GLY A 12 -8.49 -11.17 5.70
C GLY A 12 -8.68 -10.78 4.22
N ASN A 13 -8.30 -9.56 3.83
CA ASN A 13 -8.39 -9.13 2.44
C ASN A 13 -7.24 -9.68 1.59
N GLU A 14 -7.54 -10.05 0.36
CA GLU A 14 -6.55 -10.40 -0.65
C GLU A 14 -6.56 -9.36 -1.78
N PHE A 15 -5.37 -8.96 -2.24
CA PHE A 15 -5.21 -8.00 -3.33
C PHE A 15 -4.33 -8.57 -4.42
N THR A 16 -4.87 -8.67 -5.63
CA THR A 16 -4.14 -9.11 -6.81
C THR A 16 -3.26 -7.99 -7.38
N LYS A 17 -2.24 -8.38 -8.15
CA LYS A 17 -1.41 -7.43 -8.92
C LYS A 17 -2.24 -6.45 -9.76
N ALA A 18 -3.31 -6.92 -10.40
CA ALA A 18 -4.12 -6.09 -11.29
C ALA A 18 -4.85 -4.98 -10.52
N GLU A 19 -5.48 -5.33 -9.39
CA GLU A 19 -6.16 -4.38 -8.50
C GLU A 19 -5.19 -3.36 -7.91
N LEU A 20 -4.03 -3.83 -7.46
CA LEU A 20 -2.99 -2.96 -6.90
C LEU A 20 -2.46 -1.98 -7.95
N LEU A 21 -2.22 -2.45 -9.17
CA LEU A 21 -1.78 -1.57 -10.26
C LEU A 21 -2.83 -0.51 -10.60
N GLN A 22 -4.11 -0.89 -10.67
CA GLN A 22 -5.19 0.08 -10.89
C GLN A 22 -5.25 1.11 -9.77
N LYS A 23 -5.16 0.69 -8.51
CA LYS A 23 -5.16 1.59 -7.35
C LYS A 23 -3.97 2.54 -7.36
N VAL A 24 -2.77 2.04 -7.70
CA VAL A 24 -1.55 2.86 -7.82
C VAL A 24 -1.68 3.88 -8.94
N LEU A 25 -2.15 3.49 -10.12
CA LEU A 25 -2.35 4.41 -11.25
C LEU A 25 -3.32 5.53 -10.90
N PHE A 26 -4.39 5.23 -10.15
CA PHE A 26 -5.31 6.23 -9.63
C PHE A 26 -4.64 7.14 -8.60
N ALA A 27 -4.03 6.56 -7.55
CA ALA A 27 -3.39 7.31 -6.47
C ALA A 27 -2.34 8.31 -6.96
N LYS A 28 -1.54 7.92 -7.95
CA LYS A 28 -0.48 8.76 -8.53
C LYS A 28 -0.96 10.09 -9.09
N GLN A 29 -2.22 10.17 -9.54
CA GLN A 29 -2.79 11.42 -10.07
C GLN A 29 -2.86 12.53 -9.01
N PHE A 30 -2.77 12.16 -7.73
CA PHE A 30 -2.90 13.07 -6.60
C PHE A 30 -1.57 13.36 -5.90
N ILE A 31 -0.46 12.75 -6.32
CA ILE A 31 0.86 13.07 -5.76
C ILE A 31 1.20 14.53 -6.07
N ARG A 32 1.33 15.33 -5.02
CA ARG A 32 1.67 16.75 -5.08
C ARG A 32 2.91 16.97 -4.22
N PRO A 33 4.12 17.09 -4.82
CA PRO A 33 5.37 17.22 -4.07
C PRO A 33 5.42 18.46 -3.15
N ASP A 34 4.57 19.44 -3.43
CA ASP A 34 4.51 20.77 -2.83
C ASP A 34 3.40 20.94 -1.78
N LYS A 35 2.61 19.89 -1.49
CA LYS A 35 1.52 19.98 -0.49
C LYS A 35 1.79 19.16 0.76
N PRO A 36 1.76 19.78 1.96
CA PRO A 36 1.93 19.11 3.25
C PRO A 36 0.64 18.50 3.81
N ASP A 37 -0.44 18.47 3.03
CA ASP A 37 -1.74 18.06 3.55
C ASP A 37 -1.75 16.55 3.81
N LYS A 38 -2.28 16.16 4.98
CA LYS A 38 -2.49 14.78 5.47
C LYS A 38 -3.52 14.01 4.62
N GLN A 39 -3.34 14.01 3.30
CA GLN A 39 -4.21 13.40 2.31
C GLN A 39 -3.44 12.35 1.55
N TYR A 40 -4.16 11.32 1.12
CA TYR A 40 -3.58 10.25 0.34
C TYR A 40 -3.38 10.66 -1.13
N PRO A 41 -2.36 10.11 -1.81
CA PRO A 41 -1.28 9.30 -1.24
C PRO A 41 -0.31 10.15 -0.40
N ASP A 42 0.16 9.59 0.71
CA ASP A 42 1.12 10.23 1.61
C ASP A 42 2.46 9.47 1.58
N ARG A 43 3.54 10.12 2.04
CA ARG A 43 4.89 9.55 2.06
C ARG A 43 4.97 8.40 3.04
N PHE A 44 5.52 7.28 2.58
CA PHE A 44 5.72 6.10 3.39
C PHE A 44 7.17 6.03 3.90
N VAL A 45 7.37 6.10 5.21
CA VAL A 45 8.69 6.09 5.87
C VAL A 45 8.85 4.98 6.92
N HIS A 46 7.84 4.12 7.09
CA HIS A 46 7.79 3.18 8.22
C HIS A 46 8.71 1.96 8.06
N PHE A 47 8.88 1.47 6.83
CA PHE A 47 9.79 0.37 6.51
C PHE A 47 10.78 0.78 5.43
N GLY A 48 12.03 0.32 5.56
CA GLY A 48 13.05 0.47 4.53
C GLY A 48 12.85 -0.58 3.44
N TYR A 49 12.54 -0.15 2.22
CA TYR A 49 12.58 -1.01 1.03
C TYR A 49 13.78 -0.62 0.18
N ASP A 50 14.53 -1.62 -0.29
CA ASP A 50 15.67 -1.43 -1.17
C ASP A 50 15.22 -1.15 -2.61
N ILE A 51 14.59 0.01 -2.83
CA ILE A 51 14.19 0.49 -4.14
C ILE A 51 14.54 1.96 -4.34
N PRO A 52 14.89 2.39 -5.57
CA PRO A 52 15.09 3.80 -5.86
C PRO A 52 13.81 4.63 -5.74
N GLY A 53 13.93 5.80 -5.12
CA GLY A 53 12.91 6.86 -5.07
C GLY A 53 12.08 6.88 -3.78
N GLU A 54 11.30 7.95 -3.62
CA GLU A 54 10.37 8.09 -2.50
C GLU A 54 9.24 7.06 -2.59
N LEU A 55 8.86 6.54 -1.43
CA LEU A 55 7.71 5.66 -1.28
C LEU A 55 6.49 6.44 -0.86
N TRP A 56 5.36 5.99 -1.37
CA TRP A 56 4.04 6.54 -1.12
C TRP A 56 3.11 5.41 -0.74
N TYR A 57 2.09 5.72 0.04
CA TYR A 57 1.05 4.76 0.36
C TYR A 57 -0.36 5.32 0.12
N TYR A 58 -1.27 4.43 -0.25
CA TYR A 58 -2.66 4.77 -0.54
C TYR A 58 -3.60 3.66 -0.03
N PRO A 59 -4.74 4.00 0.61
CA PRO A 59 -5.66 3.02 1.16
C PRO A 59 -6.35 2.20 0.06
N MET A 60 -6.56 0.91 0.34
CA MET A 60 -7.23 -0.01 -0.58
C MET A 60 -8.76 0.16 -0.54
N ALA A 61 -9.31 0.54 0.62
CA ALA A 61 -10.73 0.80 0.84
C ALA A 61 -10.96 2.23 1.37
N GLU A 62 -12.14 2.80 1.10
CA GLU A 62 -12.59 4.09 1.64
C GLU A 62 -13.34 3.91 2.96
N GLY A 63 -13.34 4.95 3.82
CA GLY A 63 -14.10 4.99 5.08
C GLY A 63 -13.22 5.00 6.33
N PRO A 64 -13.81 4.88 7.53
CA PRO A 64 -13.09 4.77 8.80
C PRO A 64 -12.84 3.30 9.20
N GLY A 65 -11.64 2.96 9.70
CA GLY A 65 -11.36 1.63 10.28
C GLY A 65 -9.88 1.23 10.21
N PRO A 66 -9.53 -0.02 10.57
CA PRO A 66 -8.25 -0.59 10.17
C PRO A 66 -8.18 -0.63 8.63
N HIS A 67 -7.09 -0.09 8.08
CA HIS A 67 -6.94 0.11 6.64
C HIS A 67 -5.78 -0.73 6.09
N ASP A 68 -6.07 -1.50 5.05
CA ASP A 68 -5.03 -2.00 4.14
C ASP A 68 -4.63 -0.89 3.19
N PHE A 69 -3.34 -0.79 2.90
CA PHE A 69 -2.81 0.22 1.99
C PHE A 69 -1.68 -0.35 1.14
N VAL A 70 -1.68 0.03 -0.14
CA VAL A 70 -0.61 -0.31 -1.08
C VAL A 70 0.55 0.66 -0.90
N ILE A 71 1.78 0.16 -0.98
CA ILE A 71 3.01 0.95 -0.95
C ILE A 71 3.69 0.86 -2.30
N PHE A 72 4.02 2.02 -2.87
CA PHE A 72 4.54 2.13 -4.22
C PHE A 72 5.45 3.34 -4.39
N ASN A 73 6.18 3.38 -5.50
CA ASN A 73 6.90 4.59 -5.93
C ASN A 73 6.29 5.21 -7.19
N ILE A 74 6.76 6.39 -7.57
CA ILE A 74 6.30 7.13 -8.75
C ILE A 74 6.50 6.38 -10.09
N ASN A 75 7.29 5.32 -10.13
CA ASN A 75 7.53 4.48 -11.31
C ASN A 75 6.57 3.28 -11.38
N ASN A 76 5.46 3.29 -10.65
CA ASN A 76 4.49 2.19 -10.54
C ASN A 76 5.07 0.92 -9.91
N ARG A 77 6.21 1.00 -9.21
CA ARG A 77 6.77 -0.16 -8.51
C ARG A 77 6.04 -0.34 -7.19
N ILE A 78 5.23 -1.39 -7.11
CA ILE A 78 4.61 -1.86 -5.86
C ILE A 78 5.66 -2.61 -5.06
N VAL A 79 5.87 -2.22 -3.80
CA VAL A 79 6.82 -2.88 -2.89
C VAL A 79 6.14 -3.71 -1.81
N GLY A 80 4.86 -3.45 -1.55
CA GLY A 80 4.11 -4.16 -0.54
C GLY A 80 2.67 -3.68 -0.43
N VAL A 81 1.92 -4.43 0.36
CA VAL A 81 0.66 -3.99 0.97
C VAL A 81 0.82 -4.22 2.46
N ASN A 82 0.37 -3.26 3.27
CA ASN A 82 0.38 -3.39 4.72
C ASN A 82 -1.01 -3.07 5.28
N SER A 83 -1.27 -3.57 6.47
CA SER A 83 -2.48 -3.29 7.23
C SER A 83 -2.14 -2.44 8.45
N ARG A 84 -2.91 -1.37 8.65
CA ARG A 84 -3.00 -0.71 9.94
C ARG A 84 -4.05 -1.43 10.77
N VAL A 85 -3.64 -2.20 11.77
CA VAL A 85 -4.54 -2.94 12.66
C VAL A 85 -4.53 -2.34 14.06
N LEU A 86 -5.70 -2.33 14.71
CA LEU A 86 -5.83 -1.89 16.10
C LEU A 86 -5.38 -3.03 17.00
N SER A 87 -4.26 -2.87 17.69
CA SER A 87 -3.79 -3.88 18.65
C SER A 87 -4.44 -3.68 20.03
N ARG A 88 -4.69 -2.42 20.41
CA ARG A 88 -5.40 -1.98 21.62
C ARG A 88 -6.10 -0.64 21.34
N PRO A 89 -7.07 -0.20 22.17
CA PRO A 89 -7.63 1.14 22.04
C PRO A 89 -6.52 2.21 22.14
N GLY A 90 -6.28 2.93 21.05
CA GLY A 90 -5.24 3.96 20.95
C GLY A 90 -3.90 3.52 20.33
N ASP A 91 -3.68 2.21 20.14
CA ASP A 91 -2.45 1.67 19.55
C ASP A 91 -2.74 1.04 18.17
N ASP A 92 -2.33 1.74 17.11
CA ASP A 92 -2.28 1.18 15.77
C ASP A 92 -0.90 0.60 15.46
N ILE A 93 -0.87 -0.63 14.97
CA ILE A 93 0.35 -1.26 14.46
C ILE A 93 0.24 -1.44 12.96
N ILE A 94 1.35 -1.26 12.27
CA ILE A 94 1.45 -1.52 10.83
C ILE A 94 2.07 -2.89 10.65
N LEU A 95 1.34 -3.80 10.01
CA LEU A 95 1.79 -5.15 9.71
C LEU A 95 1.87 -5.38 8.20
N PRO A 96 2.92 -6.04 7.69
CA PRO A 96 3.00 -6.38 6.28
C PRO A 96 1.98 -7.48 5.93
N CYS A 97 1.37 -7.34 4.76
CA CYS A 97 0.59 -8.41 4.15
C CYS A 97 1.53 -9.46 3.53
N LYS A 98 1.10 -10.72 3.54
CA LYS A 98 1.87 -11.85 3.04
C LYS A 98 1.89 -11.85 1.52
N PHE A 99 3.08 -11.84 0.94
CA PHE A 99 3.28 -11.90 -0.52
C PHE A 99 3.25 -13.34 -1.04
N THR A 100 2.54 -13.56 -2.15
CA THR A 100 2.48 -14.86 -2.83
C THR A 100 2.64 -14.67 -4.34
N TYR A 101 3.48 -15.50 -4.98
CA TYR A 101 3.47 -15.62 -6.44
C TYR A 101 2.30 -16.50 -6.87
N VAL A 102 1.56 -16.06 -7.88
CA VAL A 102 0.46 -16.84 -8.47
C VAL A 102 0.83 -17.25 -9.89
N ASN A 103 0.78 -18.55 -10.14
CA ASN A 103 0.86 -19.14 -11.47
C ASN A 103 -0.58 -19.45 -11.86
N TRP A 104 -1.14 -18.64 -12.76
CA TRP A 104 -2.41 -18.94 -13.43
C TRP A 104 -2.11 -19.69 -14.72
#